data_AF-A0A0K1PR78-F1
#
_entry.id   AF-A0A0K1PR78-F1
#
_cell.length_a   1.000
_cell.length_b   1.000
_cell.length_c   1.000
_cell.angle_alpha   90.00
_cell.angle_beta   90.00
_cell.angle_gamma   90.00
#
_symmetry.space_group_name_H-M   'P 1'
#
loop_
_entity.id
_entity.type
_entity.pdbx_description
1 polymer ?
#
loop_
_entity_poly.entity_id
_entity_poly.type
_entity_poly.pdbx_seq_one_letter_code
_entity_poly.pdbx_strand_id
1 'polypeptide(L)'
;MKFRYRRAWAFAGTLVGLVACGGEEPPPKAPAAPPVAKDPAWMAKAASACVRLASCTQLDDAKRFRSPGACVDWWLGRGGPTAQDPLRTCLAEAKTCEQVEACQRGGGDARVASFCAERKGVVTACDGDRLVSCGDEGEEASVIDCAALGANCREQRSAGGIAIRGCFSLQKCPLGAPEARCDGADAVISCRDGAIERIACKPGTSCQERATENGEQTASCELPGRRRCEMLGARHCEGDRLVECGSPEGGPGRIKVTDCGASGLRCTGMGLRAACTVPTDMECDREMTAKCGDAGKSVVFCAAGRSTKVSCAGLGMGACNPVARGAGAACNP
;
A
#
# COMPACT_ATOMS: atom_id res chain seq x y z
N MET A 1 -8.45 -58.22 -38.20
CA MET A 1 -8.11 -58.94 -39.46
C MET A 1 -7.79 -57.92 -40.53
N LYS A 2 -6.61 -58.06 -41.16
CA LYS A 2 -6.14 -57.25 -42.29
C LYS A 2 -6.87 -57.69 -43.55
N PHE A 3 -7.28 -56.75 -44.41
CA PHE A 3 -7.12 -56.92 -45.85
C PHE A 3 -6.80 -55.57 -46.50
N ARG A 4 -5.54 -55.45 -46.91
CA ARG A 4 -5.06 -54.54 -47.97
C ARG A 4 -5.77 -54.95 -49.28
N TYR A 5 -5.83 -54.08 -50.28
CA TYR A 5 -5.27 -54.38 -51.61
C TYR A 5 -5.27 -53.11 -52.52
N ARG A 6 -4.03 -52.73 -52.92
CA ARG A 6 -3.54 -52.17 -54.21
C ARG A 6 -4.17 -50.90 -54.81
N ARG A 7 -3.41 -49.80 -54.99
CA ARG A 7 -2.36 -49.50 -56.01
C ARG A 7 -2.86 -49.42 -57.46
N ALA A 8 -2.88 -48.21 -58.03
CA ALA A 8 -2.44 -47.86 -59.40
C ALA A 8 -2.44 -46.32 -59.54
N TRP A 9 -1.28 -45.65 -59.60
CA TRP A 9 -0.69 -45.01 -60.80
C TRP A 9 -1.55 -43.88 -61.39
N ALA A 10 -1.29 -42.62 -61.02
CA ALA A 10 -0.38 -41.67 -61.68
C ALA A 10 -0.86 -41.25 -63.08
N PHE A 11 -1.31 -39.99 -63.21
CA PHE A 11 -1.05 -39.18 -64.41
C PHE A 11 -1.05 -37.69 -64.05
N ALA A 12 -0.04 -37.02 -64.60
CA ALA A 12 0.22 -35.61 -64.52
C ALA A 12 -0.86 -34.78 -65.22
N GLY A 13 -1.11 -33.59 -64.69
CA GLY A 13 -2.00 -32.59 -65.28
C GLY A 13 -1.79 -31.25 -64.62
N THR A 14 -0.66 -30.62 -64.92
CA THR A 14 -0.40 -29.21 -64.59
C THR A 14 -1.33 -28.36 -65.45
N LEU A 15 -2.34 -27.75 -64.82
CA LEU A 15 -3.12 -26.66 -65.42
C LEU A 15 -2.84 -25.40 -64.61
N VAL A 16 -1.89 -24.63 -65.10
CA VAL A 16 -1.63 -23.25 -64.69
C VAL A 16 -2.81 -22.42 -65.18
N GLY A 17 -3.75 -22.15 -64.28
CA GLY A 17 -4.77 -21.12 -64.45
C GLY A 17 -4.33 -19.86 -63.70
N LEU A 18 -3.72 -18.93 -64.42
CA LEU A 18 -3.52 -17.54 -63.99
C LEU A 18 -4.90 -16.91 -63.70
N VAL A 19 -5.25 -16.77 -62.42
CA VAL A 19 -6.30 -15.83 -62.02
C VAL A 19 -5.63 -14.51 -61.69
N ALA A 20 -5.99 -13.52 -62.48
CA ALA A 20 -5.53 -12.15 -62.43
C ALA A 20 -5.70 -11.54 -61.03
N CYS A 21 -4.68 -10.77 -60.63
CA CYS A 21 -4.68 -9.91 -59.46
C CYS A 21 -5.81 -8.87 -59.58
N GLY A 22 -6.92 -9.10 -58.87
CA GLY A 22 -7.80 -8.02 -58.44
C GLY A 22 -7.15 -7.37 -57.23
N GLY A 23 -6.82 -6.08 -57.33
CA GLY A 23 -6.26 -5.31 -56.23
C GLY A 23 -7.27 -5.21 -55.10
N GLU A 24 -7.08 -6.00 -54.05
CA GLU A 24 -7.71 -5.79 -52.76
C GLU A 24 -7.06 -4.55 -52.14
N GLU A 25 -7.87 -3.51 -51.91
CA GLU A 25 -7.46 -2.33 -51.14
C GLU A 25 -6.76 -2.77 -49.85
N PRO A 26 -5.63 -2.17 -49.48
CA PRO A 26 -4.99 -2.48 -48.21
C PRO A 26 -6.01 -2.29 -47.09
N PRO A 27 -6.12 -3.23 -46.14
CA PRO A 27 -7.11 -3.13 -45.07
C PRO A 27 -6.98 -1.76 -44.40
N PRO A 28 -8.10 -1.09 -44.06
CA PRO A 28 -8.08 0.22 -43.45
C PRO A 28 -7.12 0.20 -42.26
N LYS A 29 -6.18 1.15 -42.29
CA LYS A 29 -5.14 1.34 -41.27
C LYS A 29 -5.71 1.00 -39.90
N ALA A 30 -5.14 0.00 -39.24
CA ALA A 30 -5.57 -0.38 -37.90
C ALA A 30 -5.74 0.90 -37.05
N PRO A 31 -6.85 1.07 -36.33
CA PRO A 31 -7.08 2.27 -35.54
C PRO A 31 -5.84 2.51 -34.69
N ALA A 32 -5.37 3.77 -34.67
CA ALA A 32 -4.17 4.14 -33.94
C ALA A 32 -4.24 3.53 -32.55
N ALA A 33 -3.19 2.81 -32.15
CA ALA A 33 -3.10 2.24 -30.82
C ALA A 33 -3.47 3.34 -29.82
N PRO A 34 -4.35 3.06 -28.83
CA PRO A 34 -4.72 4.06 -27.85
C PRO A 34 -3.43 4.66 -27.26
N PRO A 35 -3.39 5.98 -27.04
CA PRO A 35 -2.19 6.63 -26.52
C PRO A 35 -1.74 5.89 -25.26
N VAL A 36 -0.46 5.48 -25.24
CA VAL A 36 0.14 4.82 -24.07
C VAL A 36 -0.14 5.69 -22.87
N ALA A 37 -0.89 5.16 -21.90
CA ALA A 37 -1.23 5.91 -20.70
C ALA A 37 0.10 6.33 -20.03
N LYS A 38 0.29 7.64 -19.86
CA LYS A 38 1.46 8.16 -19.18
C LYS A 38 1.43 7.73 -17.72
N ASP A 39 2.58 7.33 -17.20
CA ASP A 39 2.70 7.01 -15.78
C ASP A 39 2.24 8.20 -14.93
N PRO A 40 1.51 7.95 -13.83
CA PRO A 40 1.08 9.02 -12.94
C PRO A 40 2.26 9.85 -12.43
N ALA A 41 2.13 11.19 -12.47
CA ALA A 41 3.21 12.10 -12.06
C ALA A 41 3.71 11.88 -10.63
N TRP A 42 2.83 11.42 -9.73
CA TRP A 42 3.18 11.14 -8.34
C TRP A 42 4.14 9.93 -8.20
N MET A 43 4.13 9.00 -9.16
CA MET A 43 4.87 7.74 -9.09
C MET A 43 6.39 7.97 -9.07
N ALA A 44 6.89 8.89 -9.90
CA ALA A 44 8.32 9.24 -9.91
C ALA A 44 8.76 9.86 -8.56
N LYS A 45 7.91 10.69 -7.94
CA LYS A 45 8.17 11.29 -6.63
C LYS A 45 8.20 10.22 -5.54
N ALA A 46 7.20 9.34 -5.51
CA ALA A 46 7.12 8.23 -4.55
C ALA A 46 8.30 7.25 -4.72
N ALA A 47 8.65 6.89 -5.95
CA ALA A 47 9.79 6.02 -6.23
C ALA A 47 11.10 6.61 -5.72
N SER A 48 11.34 7.90 -5.99
CA SER A 48 12.55 8.60 -5.53
C SER A 48 12.61 8.68 -4.01
N ALA A 49 11.48 9.00 -3.36
CA ALA A 49 11.38 9.03 -1.90
C ALA A 49 11.62 7.64 -1.29
N CYS A 50 11.05 6.58 -1.88
CA CYS A 50 11.21 5.21 -1.41
C CYS A 50 12.62 4.65 -1.60
N VAL A 51 13.33 5.03 -2.67
CA VAL A 51 14.75 4.66 -2.83
C VAL A 51 15.61 5.42 -1.82
N ARG A 52 15.36 6.71 -1.60
CA ARG A 52 16.05 7.48 -0.54
C ARG A 52 15.81 6.84 0.82
N LEU A 53 14.56 6.52 1.13
CA LEU A 53 14.17 5.87 2.38
C LEU A 53 14.91 4.54 2.58
N ALA A 54 14.86 3.63 1.60
CA ALA A 54 15.58 2.37 1.67
C ALA A 54 17.10 2.53 1.82
N SER A 55 17.66 3.64 1.31
CA SER A 55 19.08 3.97 1.43
C SER A 55 19.47 4.52 2.80
N CYS A 56 18.51 5.09 3.52
CA CYS A 56 18.72 5.65 4.86
C CYS A 56 18.26 4.70 5.98
N THR A 57 17.48 3.67 5.66
CA THR A 57 16.92 2.77 6.67
C THR A 57 17.94 1.83 7.28
N GLN A 58 17.82 1.60 8.58
CA GLN A 58 18.59 0.66 9.38
C GLN A 58 17.84 -0.69 9.54
N LEU A 59 18.44 -1.65 10.24
CA LEU A 59 17.89 -3.02 10.36
C LEU A 59 16.64 -3.10 11.25
N ASP A 60 16.58 -2.22 12.24
CA ASP A 60 15.50 -2.00 13.20
C ASP A 60 14.32 -1.20 12.61
N ASP A 61 14.53 -0.50 11.49
CA ASP A 61 13.44 0.18 10.79
C ASP A 61 12.40 -0.80 10.22
N ALA A 62 11.18 -0.27 10.06
CA ALA A 62 10.05 -0.99 9.50
C ALA A 62 10.43 -1.70 8.18
N LYS A 63 10.22 -3.03 8.12
CA LYS A 63 10.60 -3.89 6.98
C LYS A 63 10.14 -3.35 5.61
N ARG A 64 8.98 -2.69 5.58
CA ARG A 64 8.40 -2.08 4.37
C ARG A 64 9.28 -0.97 3.76
N PHE A 65 10.08 -0.29 4.57
CA PHE A 65 10.90 0.84 4.13
C PHE A 65 12.26 0.45 3.58
N ARG A 66 12.74 -0.75 3.94
CA ARG A 66 13.97 -1.33 3.39
C ARG A 66 13.85 -1.77 1.92
N SER A 67 12.63 -1.94 1.41
CA SER A 67 12.38 -2.33 0.02
C SER A 67 11.66 -1.21 -0.72
N PRO A 68 12.27 -0.60 -1.75
CA PRO A 68 11.63 0.49 -2.50
C PRO A 68 10.25 0.12 -3.07
N GLY A 69 10.09 -1.12 -3.56
CA GLY A 69 8.79 -1.61 -4.06
C GLY A 69 7.73 -1.73 -2.97
N ALA A 70 8.09 -2.29 -1.81
CA ALA A 70 7.17 -2.40 -0.67
C ALA A 70 6.81 -1.01 -0.09
N CYS A 71 7.73 -0.06 -0.13
CA CYS A 71 7.48 1.33 0.23
C CYS A 71 6.47 1.98 -0.72
N VAL A 72 6.56 1.75 -2.05
CA VAL A 72 5.55 2.24 -3.00
C VAL A 72 4.18 1.61 -2.75
N ASP A 73 4.11 0.31 -2.44
CA ASP A 73 2.84 -0.35 -2.07
C ASP A 73 2.22 0.26 -0.80
N TRP A 74 3.05 0.62 0.19
CA TRP A 74 2.62 1.39 1.36
C TRP A 74 2.15 2.80 0.99
N TRP A 75 2.83 3.45 0.03
CA TRP A 75 2.44 4.75 -0.53
C TRP A 75 1.10 4.69 -1.29
N LEU A 76 0.72 3.54 -1.81
CA LEU A 76 -0.61 3.35 -2.40
C LEU A 76 -1.67 3.10 -1.32
N GLY A 77 -1.33 2.32 -0.30
CA GLY A 77 -2.27 1.81 0.71
C GLY A 77 -2.92 2.85 1.65
N ARG A 78 -2.38 4.06 1.83
CA ARG A 78 -2.98 5.12 2.68
C ARG A 78 -3.83 6.14 1.93
N GLY A 79 -4.63 5.70 0.95
CA GLY A 79 -5.69 6.53 0.37
C GLY A 79 -5.30 7.34 -0.87
N GLY A 80 -4.30 6.89 -1.63
CA GLY A 80 -3.90 7.51 -2.90
C GLY A 80 -3.16 8.86 -2.75
N PRO A 81 -2.92 9.58 -3.87
CA PRO A 81 -2.09 10.79 -3.92
C PRO A 81 -2.74 12.03 -3.30
N THR A 82 -4.05 12.01 -3.04
CA THR A 82 -4.81 13.14 -2.47
C THR A 82 -5.01 13.04 -0.96
N ALA A 83 -4.69 11.90 -0.34
CA ALA A 83 -4.76 11.74 1.11
C ALA A 83 -3.64 12.55 1.78
N GLN A 84 -4.03 13.43 2.73
CA GLN A 84 -3.08 14.18 3.55
C GLN A 84 -2.45 13.24 4.58
N ASP A 85 -1.30 12.66 4.22
CA ASP A 85 -0.45 11.90 5.13
C ASP A 85 0.82 12.72 5.42
N PRO A 86 0.97 13.28 6.63
CA PRO A 86 2.12 14.10 7.01
C PRO A 86 3.46 13.40 6.79
N LEU A 87 3.54 12.09 7.04
CA LEU A 87 4.75 11.31 6.85
C LEU A 87 5.12 11.24 5.36
N ARG A 88 4.13 11.03 4.47
CA ARG A 88 4.39 11.01 3.02
C ARG A 88 4.89 12.35 2.53
N THR A 89 4.26 13.44 2.97
CA THR A 89 4.69 14.79 2.58
C THR A 89 6.12 15.06 3.04
N CYS A 90 6.42 14.77 4.31
CA CYS A 90 7.76 14.92 4.89
C CYS A 90 8.80 14.10 4.11
N LEU A 91 8.54 12.80 3.88
CA LEU A 91 9.44 11.91 3.13
C LEU A 91 9.62 12.33 1.67
N ALA A 92 8.58 12.88 1.04
CA ALA A 92 8.64 13.36 -0.33
C ALA A 92 9.51 14.61 -0.50
N GLU A 93 9.71 15.37 0.59
CA GLU A 93 10.50 16.61 0.62
C GLU A 93 11.90 16.41 1.21
N ALA A 94 12.09 15.38 2.04
CA ALA A 94 13.37 15.02 2.63
C ALA A 94 14.44 14.77 1.56
N LYS A 95 15.60 15.40 1.70
CA LYS A 95 16.75 15.31 0.79
C LYS A 95 17.91 14.52 1.35
N THR A 96 18.06 14.49 2.68
CA THR A 96 19.16 13.82 3.39
C THR A 96 18.63 12.70 4.29
N CYS A 97 19.51 11.78 4.72
CA CYS A 97 19.11 10.74 5.66
C CYS A 97 18.72 11.29 7.03
N GLU A 98 19.36 12.36 7.51
CA GLU A 98 18.95 13.05 8.73
C GLU A 98 17.50 13.55 8.66
N GLN A 99 17.09 14.08 7.49
CA GLN A 99 15.70 14.52 7.27
C GLN A 99 14.75 13.33 7.19
N VAL A 100 15.15 12.22 6.57
CA VAL A 100 14.36 10.98 6.53
C VAL A 100 14.12 10.44 7.93
N GLU A 101 15.19 10.31 8.73
CA GLU A 101 15.11 9.84 10.12
C GLU A 101 14.24 10.77 10.97
N ALA A 102 14.33 12.10 10.76
CA ALA A 102 13.46 13.06 11.44
C ALA A 102 11.99 12.88 11.05
N CYS A 103 11.70 12.65 9.77
CA CYS A 103 10.35 12.34 9.31
C CYS A 103 9.82 11.05 9.95
N GLN A 104 10.60 9.97 9.98
CA GLN A 104 10.19 8.70 10.58
C GLN A 104 9.94 8.82 12.08
N ARG A 105 10.85 9.46 12.82
CA ARG A 105 10.72 9.69 14.27
C ARG A 105 9.56 10.59 14.66
N GLY A 106 9.13 11.49 13.77
CA GLY A 106 8.01 12.40 14.01
C GLY A 106 6.70 11.97 13.38
N GLY A 107 6.67 10.88 12.61
CA GLY A 107 5.52 10.57 11.73
C GLY A 107 5.23 11.69 10.73
N GLY A 108 6.24 12.47 10.35
CA GLY A 108 6.12 13.68 9.52
C GLY A 108 5.74 14.96 10.27
N ASP A 109 5.58 14.94 11.60
CA ASP A 109 5.27 16.11 12.42
C ASP A 109 6.47 16.51 13.30
N ALA A 110 7.00 17.71 13.06
CA ALA A 110 8.17 18.24 13.80
C ALA A 110 7.89 18.45 15.29
N ARG A 111 6.64 18.75 15.67
CA ARG A 111 6.24 18.89 17.08
C ARG A 111 6.29 17.53 17.79
N VAL A 112 5.92 16.47 17.09
CA VAL A 112 5.98 15.09 17.60
C VAL A 112 7.41 14.63 17.76
N ALA A 113 8.25 14.88 16.74
CA ALA A 113 9.67 14.56 16.82
C ALA A 113 10.33 15.21 18.04
N SER A 114 10.01 16.49 18.29
CA SER A 114 10.51 17.23 19.45
C SER A 114 9.97 16.65 20.76
N PHE A 115 8.65 16.41 20.83
CA PHE A 115 7.98 15.84 22.00
C PHE A 115 8.59 14.49 22.42
N CYS A 116 8.86 13.62 21.44
CA CYS A 116 9.41 12.29 21.65
C CYS A 116 10.91 12.30 21.97
N ALA A 117 11.68 13.21 21.36
CA ALA A 117 13.09 13.39 21.69
C ALA A 117 13.32 13.83 23.14
N GLU A 118 12.43 14.68 23.67
CA GLU A 118 12.47 15.16 25.06
C GLU A 118 12.04 14.09 26.08
N ARG A 119 11.27 13.07 25.66
CA ARG A 119 10.63 12.08 26.53
C ARG A 119 11.08 10.66 26.21
N LYS A 120 12.39 10.41 26.40
CA LYS A 120 12.97 9.08 26.20
C LYS A 120 12.27 8.03 27.07
N GLY A 121 11.88 6.91 26.46
CA GLY A 121 11.21 5.78 27.13
C GLY A 121 9.69 5.92 27.28
N VAL A 122 9.09 7.01 26.78
CA VAL A 122 7.63 7.18 26.74
C VAL A 122 7.09 6.58 25.46
N VAL A 123 6.26 5.54 25.57
CA VAL A 123 5.58 4.92 24.41
C VAL A 123 4.40 5.79 23.96
N THR A 124 3.52 6.18 24.90
CA THR A 124 2.38 7.06 24.64
C THR A 124 2.24 8.15 25.70
N ALA A 125 1.92 9.38 25.29
CA ALA A 125 1.63 10.50 26.18
C ALA A 125 0.76 11.60 25.53
N CYS A 126 0.24 12.51 26.36
CA CYS A 126 -0.57 13.64 25.91
C CYS A 126 0.29 14.90 25.72
N ASP A 127 0.16 15.55 24.56
CA ASP A 127 0.63 16.89 24.24
C ASP A 127 -0.57 17.82 24.05
N GLY A 128 -1.08 18.39 25.15
CA GLY A 128 -2.40 19.00 25.17
C GLY A 128 -3.48 17.97 24.85
N ASP A 129 -4.34 18.25 23.86
CA ASP A 129 -5.37 17.32 23.37
C ASP A 129 -4.86 16.33 22.31
N ARG A 130 -3.55 16.27 22.06
CA ARG A 130 -2.96 15.31 21.11
C ARG A 130 -2.44 14.10 21.86
N LEU A 131 -2.93 12.91 21.53
CA LEU A 131 -2.30 11.67 21.96
C LEU A 131 -1.13 11.37 21.02
N VAL A 132 0.08 11.41 21.56
CA VAL A 132 1.31 11.13 20.84
C VAL A 132 1.78 9.73 21.20
N SER A 133 1.99 8.89 20.19
CA SER A 133 2.75 7.64 20.31
C SER A 133 4.13 7.89 19.71
N CYS A 134 5.18 7.70 20.49
CA CYS A 134 6.54 8.06 20.04
C CYS A 134 7.22 7.00 19.17
N GLY A 135 6.54 5.89 18.90
CA GLY A 135 7.12 4.72 18.25
C GLY A 135 8.17 4.05 19.14
N ASP A 136 8.18 2.73 19.16
CA ASP A 136 9.31 1.93 19.61
C ASP A 136 9.83 1.08 18.43
N GLU A 137 10.93 0.35 18.63
CA GLU A 137 11.66 -0.48 17.65
C GLU A 137 10.85 -0.91 16.40
N GLY A 138 10.93 -0.12 15.32
CA GLY A 138 10.30 -0.44 14.03
C GLY A 138 8.88 0.11 13.80
N GLU A 139 8.29 0.81 14.77
CA GLU A 139 7.04 1.57 14.64
C GLU A 139 7.28 3.08 14.45
N GLU A 140 6.43 3.69 13.63
CA GLU A 140 6.47 5.14 13.38
C GLU A 140 5.80 5.88 14.54
N ALA A 141 6.34 7.05 14.89
CA ALA A 141 5.58 7.94 15.74
C ALA A 141 4.25 8.32 15.07
N SER A 142 3.20 8.42 15.86
CA SER A 142 1.86 8.75 15.38
C SER A 142 1.17 9.71 16.33
N VAL A 143 0.22 10.46 15.79
CA VAL A 143 -0.59 11.38 16.56
C VAL A 143 -2.05 11.19 16.28
N ILE A 144 -2.82 11.19 17.35
CA ILE A 144 -4.28 11.28 17.31
C ILE A 144 -4.67 12.63 17.90
N ASP A 145 -5.34 13.46 17.10
CA ASP A 145 -5.98 14.68 17.58
C ASP A 145 -7.29 14.32 18.30
N CYS A 146 -7.27 14.31 19.64
CA CYS A 146 -8.45 13.95 20.40
C CYS A 146 -9.57 14.99 20.26
N ALA A 147 -9.23 16.27 20.07
CA ALA A 147 -10.21 17.33 19.91
C ALA A 147 -11.02 17.15 18.62
N ALA A 148 -10.36 16.76 17.52
CA ALA A 148 -11.04 16.37 16.28
C ALA A 148 -12.00 15.18 16.45
N LEU A 149 -11.77 14.35 17.48
CA LEU A 149 -12.66 13.25 17.86
C LEU A 149 -13.76 13.67 18.84
N GLY A 150 -13.83 14.93 19.29
CA GLY A 150 -14.74 15.37 20.35
C GLY A 150 -14.38 14.77 21.72
N ALA A 151 -13.09 14.55 21.95
CA ALA A 151 -12.50 13.95 23.13
C ALA A 151 -11.34 14.81 23.65
N ASN A 152 -10.87 14.53 24.87
CA ASN A 152 -9.67 15.16 25.42
C ASN A 152 -8.61 14.09 25.70
N CYS A 153 -7.34 14.42 25.47
CA CYS A 153 -6.27 13.50 25.85
C CYS A 153 -6.11 13.52 27.38
N ARG A 154 -6.17 12.36 28.03
CA ARG A 154 -5.92 12.26 29.48
C ARG A 154 -5.24 10.95 29.86
N GLU A 155 -4.61 10.95 31.04
CA GLU A 155 -4.15 9.75 31.73
C GLU A 155 -5.24 9.30 32.71
N GLN A 156 -5.71 8.05 32.59
CA GLN A 156 -6.62 7.41 33.53
C GLN A 156 -5.92 6.23 34.19
N ARG A 157 -5.85 6.25 35.53
CA ARG A 157 -5.29 5.13 36.31
C ARG A 157 -6.37 4.07 36.49
N SER A 158 -6.10 2.85 36.04
CA SER A 158 -6.94 1.71 36.33
C SER A 158 -6.78 1.28 37.80
N ALA A 159 -7.75 0.54 38.32
CA ALA A 159 -7.71 0.02 39.69
C ALA A 159 -6.47 -0.86 39.99
N GLY A 160 -5.82 -1.40 38.95
CA GLY A 160 -4.57 -2.16 39.06
C GLY A 160 -3.29 -1.32 39.05
N GLY A 161 -3.38 0.01 39.11
CA GLY A 161 -2.22 0.91 39.12
C GLY A 161 -1.60 1.17 37.74
N ILE A 162 -2.16 0.59 36.67
CA ILE A 162 -1.72 0.83 35.29
C ILE A 162 -2.35 2.13 34.80
N ALA A 163 -1.51 3.06 34.33
CA ALA A 163 -1.95 4.29 33.70
C ALA A 163 -2.23 4.06 32.21
N ILE A 164 -3.48 4.26 31.79
CA ILE A 164 -3.90 4.24 30.38
C ILE A 164 -3.95 5.68 29.90
N ARG A 165 -3.34 5.96 28.74
CA ARG A 165 -3.38 7.26 28.08
C ARG A 165 -4.11 7.12 26.77
N GLY A 166 -5.01 8.04 26.50
CA GLY A 166 -5.90 7.94 25.35
C GLY A 166 -6.74 9.18 25.16
N CYS A 167 -7.56 9.19 24.11
CA CYS A 167 -8.58 10.20 23.88
C CYS A 167 -9.87 9.80 24.60
N PHE A 168 -10.33 10.57 25.58
CA PHE A 168 -11.53 10.20 26.35
C PHE A 168 -12.69 11.15 26.08
N SER A 169 -13.89 10.60 25.84
CA SER A 169 -15.14 11.37 25.78
C SER A 169 -16.27 10.59 26.41
N LEU A 170 -16.88 11.15 27.45
CA LEU A 170 -18.05 10.56 28.11
C LEU A 170 -19.30 10.62 27.22
N GLN A 171 -19.32 11.50 26.22
CA GLN A 171 -20.41 11.57 25.25
C GLN A 171 -20.33 10.43 24.22
N LYS A 172 -19.11 10.08 23.78
CA LYS A 172 -18.90 9.02 22.79
C LYS A 172 -18.71 7.63 23.41
N CYS A 173 -18.14 7.53 24.60
CA CYS A 173 -17.96 6.29 25.34
C CYS A 173 -18.54 6.41 26.77
N PRO A 174 -19.87 6.44 26.93
CA PRO A 174 -20.48 6.36 28.25
C PRO A 174 -20.25 4.98 28.89
N LEU A 175 -20.35 4.91 30.22
CA LEU A 175 -20.30 3.63 30.95
C LEU A 175 -21.38 2.67 30.43
N GLY A 176 -20.99 1.44 30.07
CA GLY A 176 -21.88 0.43 29.52
C GLY A 176 -22.16 0.55 28.01
N ALA A 177 -21.46 1.45 27.30
CA ALA A 177 -21.51 1.48 25.84
C ALA A 177 -20.97 0.18 25.22
N PRO A 178 -21.44 -0.20 24.02
CA PRO A 178 -20.81 -1.27 23.24
C PRO A 178 -19.32 -0.98 23.02
N GLU A 179 -18.49 -2.03 23.00
CA GLU A 179 -17.04 -1.90 22.77
C GLU A 179 -16.72 -1.29 21.40
N ALA A 180 -17.61 -1.42 20.41
CA ALA A 180 -17.46 -0.84 19.09
C ALA A 180 -18.80 -0.40 18.50
N ARG A 181 -18.83 0.79 17.88
CA ARG A 181 -20.02 1.38 17.23
C ARG A 181 -19.65 2.18 15.98
N CYS A 182 -20.60 2.42 15.09
CA CYS A 182 -20.34 3.25 13.92
C CYS A 182 -20.29 4.75 14.27
N ASP A 183 -19.31 5.45 13.69
CA ASP A 183 -19.20 6.92 13.71
C ASP A 183 -19.40 7.42 12.27
N GLY A 184 -20.67 7.50 11.89
CA GLY A 184 -21.05 7.66 10.49
C GLY A 184 -20.81 6.38 9.67
N ALA A 185 -20.85 6.51 8.35
CA ALA A 185 -20.62 5.40 7.44
C ALA A 185 -19.13 5.09 7.22
N ASP A 186 -18.23 6.00 7.62
CA ASP A 186 -16.82 6.02 7.26
C ASP A 186 -15.88 5.71 8.42
N ALA A 187 -16.39 5.39 9.61
CA ALA A 187 -15.52 5.02 10.74
C ALA A 187 -16.21 4.15 11.80
N VAL A 188 -15.39 3.43 12.55
CA VAL A 188 -15.75 2.73 13.78
C VAL A 188 -15.14 3.49 14.95
N ILE A 189 -15.92 3.73 16.00
CA ILE A 189 -15.41 4.10 17.32
C ILE A 189 -15.38 2.84 18.18
N SER A 190 -14.20 2.50 18.70
CA SER A 190 -14.06 1.55 19.79
C SER A 190 -13.89 2.27 21.12
N CYS A 191 -14.58 1.75 22.14
CA CYS A 191 -14.56 2.23 23.50
C CYS A 191 -13.90 1.19 24.39
N ARG A 192 -12.73 1.50 24.93
CA ARG A 192 -12.05 0.66 25.93
C ARG A 192 -11.73 1.49 27.16
N ASP A 193 -12.30 1.12 28.31
CA ASP A 193 -12.13 1.85 29.57
C ASP A 193 -12.47 3.35 29.48
N GLY A 194 -13.38 3.73 28.56
CA GLY A 194 -13.77 5.12 28.28
C GLY A 194 -12.84 5.87 27.32
N ALA A 195 -11.72 5.26 26.92
CA ALA A 195 -10.86 5.76 25.85
C ALA A 195 -11.46 5.40 24.48
N ILE A 196 -11.37 6.34 23.56
CA ILE A 196 -11.85 6.27 22.18
C ILE A 196 -10.70 5.95 21.28
N GLU A 197 -10.91 4.92 20.48
CA GLU A 197 -10.13 4.66 19.29
C GLU A 197 -11.05 4.83 18.08
N ARG A 198 -10.82 5.85 17.25
CA ARG A 198 -11.56 6.01 15.99
C ARG A 198 -10.75 5.41 14.86
N ILE A 199 -11.29 4.37 14.25
CA ILE A 199 -10.69 3.70 13.10
C ILE A 199 -11.47 4.13 11.87
N ALA A 200 -10.86 4.97 11.04
CA ALA A 200 -11.44 5.33 9.74
C ALA A 200 -11.55 4.08 8.86
N CYS A 201 -12.73 3.86 8.30
CA CYS A 201 -12.96 2.85 7.29
C CYS A 201 -12.15 3.18 6.04
N LYS A 202 -11.45 2.17 5.52
CA LYS A 202 -10.66 2.31 4.31
C LYS A 202 -11.59 2.61 3.12
N PRO A 203 -11.12 3.32 2.08
CA PRO A 203 -11.90 3.54 0.88
C PRO A 203 -12.51 2.24 0.34
N GLY A 204 -13.82 2.27 0.05
CA GLY A 204 -14.58 1.10 -0.42
C GLY A 204 -15.13 0.19 0.69
N THR A 205 -14.84 0.47 1.96
CA THR A 205 -15.54 -0.14 3.11
C THR A 205 -16.51 0.86 3.72
N SER A 206 -17.57 0.36 4.36
CA SER A 206 -18.49 1.16 5.17
C SER A 206 -18.63 0.53 6.55
N CYS A 207 -18.76 1.36 7.57
CA CYS A 207 -19.07 0.87 8.90
C CYS A 207 -20.43 0.16 8.90
N GLN A 208 -20.49 -1.02 9.51
CA GLN A 208 -21.72 -1.75 9.76
C GLN A 208 -21.79 -2.22 11.21
N GLU A 209 -22.95 -2.06 11.81
CA GLU A 209 -23.27 -2.58 13.14
C GLU A 209 -23.88 -3.98 13.02
N ARG A 210 -23.47 -4.90 13.90
CA ARG A 210 -23.95 -6.28 13.95
C ARG A 210 -24.03 -6.77 15.38
N ALA A 211 -24.92 -7.73 15.62
CA ALA A 211 -24.88 -8.53 16.84
C ALA A 211 -23.87 -9.66 16.67
N THR A 212 -23.02 -9.88 17.68
CA THR A 212 -22.17 -11.08 17.80
C THR A 212 -23.04 -12.31 18.06
N GLU A 213 -22.43 -13.50 18.04
CA GLU A 213 -23.13 -14.76 18.34
C GLU A 213 -23.73 -14.77 19.76
N ASN A 214 -23.17 -13.98 20.68
CA ASN A 214 -23.65 -13.81 22.05
C ASN A 214 -24.73 -12.71 22.18
N GLY A 215 -25.12 -12.07 21.08
CA GLY A 215 -26.10 -10.98 21.06
C GLY A 215 -25.54 -9.60 21.41
N GLU A 216 -24.23 -9.46 21.63
CA GLU A 216 -23.59 -8.17 21.91
C GLU A 216 -23.47 -7.34 20.63
N GLN A 217 -23.76 -6.04 20.72
CA GLN A 217 -23.58 -5.16 19.57
C GLN A 217 -22.10 -4.82 19.35
N THR A 218 -21.67 -4.89 18.10
CA THR A 218 -20.33 -4.50 17.65
C THR A 218 -20.42 -3.80 16.30
N ALA A 219 -19.35 -3.10 15.91
CA ALA A 219 -19.24 -2.46 14.62
C ALA A 219 -17.89 -2.75 13.97
N SER A 220 -17.91 -2.92 12.64
CA SER A 220 -16.72 -3.16 11.84
C SER A 220 -16.81 -2.44 10.49
N CYS A 221 -15.67 -2.06 9.93
CA CYS A 221 -15.59 -1.57 8.56
C CYS A 221 -15.64 -2.77 7.59
N GLU A 222 -16.72 -2.85 6.82
CA GLU A 222 -17.03 -3.99 5.96
C GLU A 222 -17.05 -3.58 4.49
N LEU A 223 -16.58 -4.46 3.59
CA LEU A 223 -16.84 -4.28 2.16
C LEU A 223 -18.28 -4.71 1.83
N PRO A 224 -19.02 -3.95 1.02
CA PRO A 224 -20.30 -4.38 0.48
C PRO A 224 -20.09 -5.56 -0.49
N GLY A 225 -20.77 -6.68 -0.24
CA GLY A 225 -20.67 -7.89 -1.07
C GLY A 225 -19.60 -8.87 -0.58
N ARG A 226 -19.94 -9.67 0.42
CA ARG A 226 -19.08 -10.71 1.04
C ARG A 226 -18.57 -11.76 0.06
N ARG A 227 -17.48 -11.52 -0.68
CA ARG A 227 -16.51 -12.60 -0.91
C ARG A 227 -15.56 -12.59 0.26
N ARG A 228 -15.90 -13.42 1.26
CA ARG A 228 -15.11 -13.57 2.48
C ARG A 228 -13.70 -13.95 2.05
N CYS A 229 -12.72 -13.32 2.66
CA CYS A 229 -11.35 -13.76 2.62
C CYS A 229 -11.27 -15.21 3.12
N GLU A 230 -11.41 -16.19 2.22
CA GLU A 230 -11.40 -17.62 2.54
C GLU A 230 -9.99 -18.13 2.85
N MET A 231 -8.97 -17.42 2.37
CA MET A 231 -7.56 -17.76 2.59
C MET A 231 -6.78 -16.56 3.11
N LEU A 232 -5.96 -16.78 4.14
CA LEU A 232 -4.98 -15.82 4.63
C LEU A 232 -4.00 -15.46 3.51
N GLY A 233 -3.67 -14.17 3.39
CA GLY A 233 -2.82 -13.66 2.32
C GLY A 233 -3.46 -13.63 0.93
N ALA A 234 -4.74 -14.05 0.78
CA ALA A 234 -5.43 -13.95 -0.50
C ALA A 234 -5.53 -12.49 -0.97
N ARG A 235 -5.46 -12.30 -2.29
CA ARG A 235 -5.61 -10.99 -2.91
C ARG A 235 -6.51 -11.13 -4.14
N HIS A 236 -7.35 -10.13 -4.37
CA HIS A 236 -8.22 -10.09 -5.54
C HIS A 236 -8.60 -8.66 -5.89
N CYS A 237 -9.08 -8.48 -7.12
CA CYS A 237 -9.54 -7.20 -7.61
C CYS A 237 -11.07 -7.12 -7.58
N GLU A 238 -11.58 -6.02 -7.04
CA GLU A 238 -13.00 -5.64 -7.08
C GLU A 238 -13.12 -4.31 -7.84
N GLY A 239 -13.29 -4.41 -9.17
CA GLY A 239 -13.12 -3.26 -10.06
C GLY A 239 -11.67 -2.74 -9.99
N ASP A 240 -11.50 -1.43 -9.77
CA ASP A 240 -10.19 -0.81 -9.57
C ASP A 240 -9.72 -0.80 -8.10
N ARG A 241 -10.31 -1.65 -7.25
CA ARG A 241 -9.88 -1.80 -5.85
C ARG A 241 -9.13 -3.11 -5.68
N LEU A 242 -7.97 -3.03 -5.05
CA LEU A 242 -7.22 -4.19 -4.60
C LEU A 242 -7.64 -4.54 -3.18
N VAL A 243 -8.14 -5.76 -3.01
CA VAL A 243 -8.49 -6.33 -1.71
C VAL A 243 -7.40 -7.31 -1.30
N GLU A 244 -6.79 -7.07 -0.14
CA GLU A 244 -5.80 -7.93 0.48
C GLU A 244 -6.35 -8.50 1.79
N CYS A 245 -6.44 -9.81 1.85
CA CYS A 245 -6.87 -10.58 3.01
C CYS A 245 -5.68 -10.82 3.93
N GLY A 246 -5.86 -10.52 5.23
CA GLY A 246 -4.79 -10.32 6.22
C GLY A 246 -3.62 -11.30 6.26
N SER A 247 -2.51 -10.80 6.81
CA SER A 247 -1.29 -11.53 7.19
C SER A 247 -1.47 -12.22 8.55
N PRO A 248 -0.80 -13.35 8.82
CA PRO A 248 -0.79 -14.00 10.14
C PRO A 248 -0.39 -13.08 11.32
N GLU A 249 0.35 -11.99 11.07
CA GLU A 249 0.76 -11.02 12.10
C GLU A 249 -0.35 -10.02 12.50
N GLY A 250 -1.41 -9.88 11.69
CA GLY A 250 -2.48 -8.89 11.90
C GLY A 250 -3.78 -9.44 12.50
N GLY A 251 -3.82 -10.74 12.82
CA GLY A 251 -5.02 -11.45 13.22
C GLY A 251 -5.96 -11.81 12.06
N PRO A 252 -6.77 -12.87 12.20
CA PRO A 252 -7.74 -13.28 11.19
C PRO A 252 -8.78 -12.18 10.94
N GLY A 253 -9.19 -12.01 9.67
CA GLY A 253 -10.28 -11.12 9.29
C GLY A 253 -9.91 -9.67 8.97
N ARG A 254 -8.64 -9.24 9.11
CA ARG A 254 -8.24 -7.90 8.67
C ARG A 254 -8.19 -7.84 7.14
N ILE A 255 -9.03 -6.99 6.56
CA ILE A 255 -9.04 -6.70 5.12
C ILE A 255 -8.33 -5.36 4.88
N LYS A 256 -7.43 -5.32 3.90
CA LYS A 256 -6.82 -4.09 3.41
C LYS A 256 -7.31 -3.83 2.00
N VAL A 257 -8.06 -2.74 1.82
CA VAL A 257 -8.49 -2.26 0.52
C VAL A 257 -7.58 -1.12 0.10
N THR A 258 -7.09 -1.18 -1.13
CA THR A 258 -6.34 -0.11 -1.79
C THR A 258 -7.13 0.35 -3.00
N ASP A 259 -7.49 1.63 -3.05
CA ASP A 259 -8.17 2.23 -4.20
C ASP A 259 -7.14 2.57 -5.29
N CYS A 260 -6.96 1.66 -6.25
CA CYS A 260 -6.01 1.87 -7.34
C CYS A 260 -6.50 3.00 -8.26
N GLY A 261 -7.82 3.07 -8.50
CA GLY A 261 -8.46 4.06 -9.37
C GLY A 261 -8.21 5.49 -8.90
N ALA A 262 -8.32 5.75 -7.60
CA ALA A 262 -7.99 7.05 -7.00
C ALA A 262 -6.53 7.49 -7.23
N SER A 263 -5.64 6.54 -7.53
CA SER A 263 -4.22 6.77 -7.82
C SER A 263 -3.89 6.80 -9.31
N GLY A 264 -4.90 6.71 -10.19
CA GLY A 264 -4.71 6.59 -11.65
C GLY A 264 -4.20 5.22 -12.09
N LEU A 265 -4.37 4.19 -11.25
CA LEU A 265 -3.96 2.81 -11.49
C LEU A 265 -5.21 1.93 -11.69
N ARG A 266 -5.02 0.72 -12.21
CA ARG A 266 -6.05 -0.33 -12.23
C ARG A 266 -5.64 -1.48 -11.34
N CYS A 267 -6.63 -2.15 -10.74
CA CYS A 267 -6.36 -3.43 -10.12
C CYS A 267 -6.29 -4.50 -11.21
N THR A 268 -5.16 -5.19 -11.33
CA THR A 268 -5.00 -6.29 -12.30
C THR A 268 -4.34 -7.51 -11.64
N GLY A 269 -4.42 -8.67 -12.30
CA GLY A 269 -3.88 -9.94 -11.79
C GLY A 269 -4.93 -10.81 -11.08
N MET A 270 -4.51 -12.02 -10.68
CA MET A 270 -5.36 -12.99 -9.98
C MET A 270 -4.62 -13.61 -8.79
N GLY A 271 -5.35 -13.88 -7.70
CA GLY A 271 -4.79 -14.45 -6.47
C GLY A 271 -3.67 -13.59 -5.90
N LEU A 272 -2.58 -14.20 -5.43
CA LEU A 272 -1.43 -13.49 -4.83
C LEU A 272 -0.81 -12.41 -5.74
N ARG A 273 -1.03 -12.51 -7.06
CA ARG A 273 -0.53 -11.57 -8.07
C ARG A 273 -1.44 -10.37 -8.31
N ALA A 274 -2.62 -10.31 -7.69
CA ALA A 274 -3.47 -9.12 -7.78
C ALA A 274 -2.74 -7.89 -7.20
N ALA A 275 -2.67 -6.80 -7.97
CA ALA A 275 -1.95 -5.58 -7.58
C ALA A 275 -2.54 -4.33 -8.26
N CYS A 276 -2.27 -3.16 -7.67
CA CYS A 276 -2.51 -1.89 -8.35
C CYS A 276 -1.39 -1.65 -9.37
N THR A 277 -1.72 -1.58 -10.65
CA THR A 277 -0.77 -1.43 -11.74
C THR A 277 -1.15 -0.31 -12.68
N VAL A 278 -0.17 0.21 -13.42
CA VAL A 278 -0.43 1.20 -14.47
C VAL A 278 -1.39 0.58 -15.51
N PRO A 279 -2.36 1.34 -16.07
CA PRO A 279 -3.36 0.82 -17.02
C PRO A 279 -2.79 0.50 -18.42
N THR A 280 -1.66 -0.19 -18.50
CA THR A 280 -0.95 -0.61 -19.72
C THR A 280 -0.27 -1.97 -19.50
N ASP A 281 0.51 -2.42 -20.48
CA ASP A 281 1.32 -3.64 -20.36
C ASP A 281 2.21 -3.59 -19.11
N MET A 282 2.15 -4.66 -18.30
CA MET A 282 3.02 -4.83 -17.14
C MET A 282 4.42 -5.21 -17.60
N GLU A 283 5.42 -4.46 -17.12
CA GLU A 283 6.83 -4.72 -17.40
C GLU A 283 7.47 -5.61 -16.33
N CYS A 284 6.89 -5.61 -15.13
CA CYS A 284 7.37 -6.36 -13.98
C CYS A 284 6.21 -6.77 -13.07
N ASP A 285 6.47 -7.74 -12.22
CA ASP A 285 5.60 -8.10 -11.11
C ASP A 285 6.20 -7.67 -9.77
N ARG A 286 5.41 -7.81 -8.70
CA ARG A 286 5.81 -7.49 -7.33
C ARG A 286 6.91 -8.42 -6.79
N GLU A 287 7.12 -9.60 -7.39
CA GLU A 287 8.17 -10.54 -7.01
C GLU A 287 9.54 -10.12 -7.56
N MET A 288 9.56 -9.22 -8.55
CA MET A 288 10.77 -8.58 -9.05
C MET A 288 11.52 -7.90 -7.90
N THR A 289 12.60 -8.55 -7.51
CA THR A 289 13.49 -8.10 -6.45
C THR A 289 14.25 -6.85 -6.91
N ALA A 290 14.28 -5.81 -6.07
CA ALA A 290 15.07 -4.61 -6.33
C ALA A 290 16.55 -4.97 -6.58
N LYS A 291 17.22 -4.24 -7.47
CA LYS A 291 18.63 -4.47 -7.81
C LYS A 291 19.35 -3.17 -8.15
N CYS A 292 20.65 -3.12 -7.93
CA CYS A 292 21.47 -2.03 -8.42
C CYS A 292 21.71 -2.18 -9.93
N GLY A 293 21.32 -1.18 -10.71
CA GLY A 293 21.51 -1.08 -12.16
C GLY A 293 22.71 -0.21 -12.55
N ASP A 294 23.04 -0.20 -13.85
CA ASP A 294 24.08 0.65 -14.45
C ASP A 294 25.42 0.64 -13.70
N ALA A 295 25.96 -0.55 -13.43
CA ALA A 295 27.21 -0.70 -12.66
C ALA A 295 27.18 0.04 -11.29
N GLY A 296 26.01 0.10 -10.65
CA GLY A 296 25.82 0.70 -9.33
C GLY A 296 25.35 2.15 -9.33
N LYS A 297 25.04 2.75 -10.48
CA LYS A 297 24.60 4.17 -10.55
C LYS A 297 23.10 4.38 -10.27
N SER A 298 22.32 3.31 -10.25
CA SER A 298 20.87 3.38 -10.07
C SER A 298 20.32 2.20 -9.29
N VAL A 299 19.13 2.39 -8.72
CA VAL A 299 18.31 1.32 -8.16
C VAL A 299 17.16 1.05 -9.13
N VAL A 300 16.97 -0.23 -9.47
CA VAL A 300 15.92 -0.71 -10.37
C VAL A 300 14.99 -1.64 -9.59
N PHE A 301 13.69 -1.39 -9.63
CA PHE A 301 12.68 -2.16 -8.91
C PHE A 301 11.32 -2.05 -9.58
N CYS A 302 10.37 -2.89 -9.18
CA CYS A 302 9.00 -2.79 -9.69
C CYS A 302 8.17 -1.82 -8.85
N ALA A 303 7.53 -0.85 -9.51
CA ALA A 303 6.57 0.06 -8.90
C ALA A 303 5.28 0.03 -9.73
N ALA A 304 4.18 -0.45 -9.14
CA ALA A 304 2.88 -0.54 -9.81
C ALA A 304 2.94 -1.19 -11.22
N GLY A 305 3.70 -2.29 -11.37
CA GLY A 305 3.85 -3.01 -12.64
C GLY A 305 4.81 -2.39 -13.66
N ARG A 306 5.51 -1.30 -13.29
CA ARG A 306 6.53 -0.63 -14.12
C ARG A 306 7.95 -0.87 -13.60
N SER A 307 8.87 -1.14 -14.52
CA SER A 307 10.29 -1.21 -14.19
C SER A 307 10.80 0.20 -13.92
N THR A 308 10.92 0.55 -12.65
CA THR A 308 11.30 1.89 -12.22
C THR A 308 12.78 1.94 -11.93
N LYS A 309 13.43 2.97 -12.46
CA LYS A 309 14.86 3.22 -12.30
C LYS A 309 15.09 4.59 -11.68
N VAL A 310 15.75 4.62 -10.54
CA VAL A 310 16.09 5.85 -9.81
C VAL A 310 17.61 6.01 -9.77
N SER A 311 18.11 7.17 -10.19
CA SER A 311 19.55 7.48 -10.16
C SER A 311 20.00 7.85 -8.75
N CYS A 312 21.06 7.21 -8.25
CA CYS A 312 21.64 7.57 -6.95
C CYS A 312 22.20 9.00 -6.94
N ALA A 313 22.85 9.41 -8.04
CA ALA A 313 23.32 10.78 -8.20
C ALA A 313 22.18 11.79 -8.22
N GLY A 314 21.04 11.44 -8.83
CA GLY A 314 19.82 12.26 -8.80
C GLY A 314 19.21 12.44 -7.40
N LEU A 315 19.53 11.53 -6.46
CA LEU A 315 19.14 11.64 -5.06
C LEU A 315 20.18 12.39 -4.20
N GLY A 316 21.35 12.73 -4.75
CA GLY A 316 22.49 13.25 -3.99
C GLY A 316 23.26 12.19 -3.21
N MET A 317 23.16 10.92 -3.61
CA MET A 317 23.73 9.76 -2.92
C MET A 317 24.86 9.09 -3.73
N GLY A 318 25.72 8.36 -3.02
CA GLY A 318 26.76 7.51 -3.57
C GLY A 318 26.25 6.24 -4.27
N ALA A 319 27.18 5.50 -4.88
CA ALA A 319 26.85 4.34 -5.71
C ALA A 319 26.24 3.18 -4.90
N CYS A 320 25.28 2.50 -5.53
CA CYS A 320 24.66 1.25 -5.08
C CYS A 320 25.60 0.06 -5.37
N ASN A 321 25.71 -0.91 -4.46
CA ASN A 321 26.56 -2.08 -4.69
C ASN A 321 26.01 -2.95 -5.85
N PRO A 322 26.73 -3.13 -6.98
CA PRO A 322 26.19 -3.77 -8.18
C PRO A 322 25.69 -5.22 -7.98
N VAL A 323 26.18 -5.93 -6.95
CA VAL A 323 25.73 -7.28 -6.62
C VAL A 323 24.54 -7.31 -5.65
N ALA A 324 24.19 -6.19 -5.02
CA ALA A 324 23.14 -6.15 -4.02
C ALA A 324 21.74 -6.30 -4.65
N ARG A 325 20.86 -6.98 -3.91
CA ARG A 325 19.50 -7.34 -4.30
C ARG A 325 18.55 -7.17 -3.12
N GLY A 326 17.27 -6.97 -3.42
CA GLY A 326 16.18 -6.89 -2.45
C GLY A 326 16.36 -5.70 -1.53
N ALA A 327 16.28 -5.93 -0.22
CA ALA A 327 16.49 -4.90 0.80
C ALA A 327 17.91 -4.29 0.77
N GLY A 328 18.90 -4.98 0.19
CA GLY A 328 20.25 -4.45 0.04
C GLY A 328 20.45 -3.57 -1.20
N ALA A 329 19.48 -3.51 -2.11
CA ALA A 329 19.57 -2.69 -3.32
C ALA A 329 19.23 -1.22 -3.01
N ALA A 330 20.20 -0.53 -2.41
CA ALA A 330 20.11 0.84 -1.92
C ALA A 330 21.34 1.66 -2.36
N CYS A 331 21.15 2.98 -2.52
CA CYS A 331 22.26 3.89 -2.75
C CYS A 331 23.04 4.09 -1.44
N ASN A 332 24.33 4.39 -1.53
CA ASN A 332 25.10 4.72 -0.34
C ASN A 332 24.82 6.18 0.07
N PRO A 333 24.40 6.46 1.30
CA PRO A 333 24.08 7.83 1.74
C PRO A 333 25.29 8.76 1.74
#